data_AF-A0A0E0H1B6-F1
#
_entry.id   AF-A0A0E0H1B6-F1
#
_cell.length_a   1.000
_cell.length_b   1.000
_cell.length_c   1.000
_cell.angle_alpha   90.00
_cell.angle_beta   90.00
_cell.angle_gamma   90.00
#
_symmetry.space_group_name_H-M   'P 1'
#
loop_
_entity.id
_entity.type
_entity.pdbx_description
1 polymer ?
#
loop_
_entity_poly.entity_id
_entity_poly.type
_entity_poly.pdbx_seq_one_letter_code
_entity_poly.pdbx_strand_id
1 'polypeptide(L)'
;MARGKVQMRRIENPVHRQVIFCKRRMGLLKKAKELSVLNMEGLIERYKCNLPEAQVESTEQNIPMVIQQDVLFLRREVDLLQNSLRYMYGEKDINHMNLGELQSLESNLEVWVNNIRSTKMQLMSREIEMLKNKEGILKAANDILQERVLLAINSCIL
;
A
#
# COMPACT_ATOMS: atom_id res chain seq x y z
N MET A 1 -13.68 -5.37 24.78
CA MET A 1 -14.43 -4.27 24.13
C MET A 1 -14.43 -4.50 22.62
N ALA A 2 -15.59 -4.75 22.02
CA ALA A 2 -15.70 -5.03 20.59
C ALA A 2 -15.49 -3.76 19.76
N ARG A 3 -14.86 -3.89 18.59
CA ARG A 3 -14.59 -2.79 17.66
C ARG A 3 -15.87 -2.48 16.87
N GLY A 4 -16.49 -1.33 17.10
CA GLY A 4 -17.70 -0.91 16.37
C GLY A 4 -17.42 -0.55 14.91
N LYS A 5 -18.42 -0.74 14.02
CA LYS A 5 -18.38 -0.24 12.64
C LYS A 5 -18.42 1.29 12.67
N VAL A 6 -17.50 1.94 11.96
CA VAL A 6 -17.42 3.41 11.85
C VAL A 6 -17.57 3.80 10.39
N GLN A 7 -18.41 4.80 10.12
CA GLN A 7 -18.60 5.35 8.78
C GLN A 7 -17.30 6.02 8.27
N MET A 8 -17.02 5.87 6.98
CA MET A 8 -15.87 6.49 6.33
C MET A 8 -16.19 7.94 5.95
N ARG A 9 -16.07 8.84 6.92
CA ARG A 9 -16.23 10.29 6.77
C ARG A 9 -15.30 11.04 7.71
N ARG A 10 -15.19 12.37 7.56
CA ARG A 10 -14.45 13.21 8.53
C ARG A 10 -15.08 13.02 9.92
N ILE A 11 -14.24 12.79 10.92
CA ILE A 11 -14.67 12.71 12.32
C ILE A 11 -14.68 14.13 12.86
N GLU A 12 -15.84 14.70 13.17
CA GLU A 12 -15.94 16.11 13.55
C GLU A 12 -15.35 16.45 14.91
N ASN A 13 -15.48 15.54 15.88
CA ASN A 13 -14.90 15.73 17.20
C ASN A 13 -13.35 15.71 17.13
N PRO A 14 -12.66 16.78 17.53
CA PRO A 14 -11.21 16.91 17.37
C PRO A 14 -10.40 15.90 18.19
N VAL A 15 -10.82 15.60 19.42
CA VAL A 15 -10.13 14.65 20.30
C VAL A 15 -10.25 13.24 19.76
N HIS A 16 -11.46 12.84 19.36
CA HIS A 16 -11.70 11.52 18.77
C HIS A 16 -10.98 11.35 17.44
N ARG A 17 -10.95 12.41 16.62
CA ARG A 17 -10.20 12.48 15.37
C ARG A 17 -8.71 12.30 15.59
N GLN A 18 -8.12 12.95 16.60
CA GLN A 18 -6.71 12.79 16.94
C GLN A 18 -6.38 11.37 17.38
N VAL A 19 -7.16 10.79 18.31
CA VAL A 19 -6.95 9.43 18.80
C VAL A 19 -7.13 8.40 17.67
N ILE A 20 -8.16 8.53 16.84
CA ILE A 20 -8.36 7.65 15.69
C ILE A 20 -7.24 7.82 14.67
N PHE A 21 -6.81 9.04 14.39
CA PHE A 21 -5.68 9.30 13.50
C PHE A 21 -4.43 8.59 14.00
N CYS A 22 -4.06 8.74 15.26
CA CYS A 22 -2.89 8.06 15.84
C CYS A 22 -3.00 6.53 15.72
N LYS A 23 -4.16 5.96 16.05
CA LYS A 23 -4.41 4.51 15.94
C LYS A 23 -4.38 4.00 14.49
N ARG A 24 -5.00 4.75 13.55
CA ARG A 24 -5.03 4.39 12.13
C ARG A 24 -3.66 4.57 11.47
N ARG A 25 -2.93 5.64 11.80
CA ARG A 25 -1.55 5.90 11.35
C ARG A 25 -0.63 4.74 11.74
N MET A 26 -0.69 4.30 13.00
CA MET A 26 0.09 3.15 13.47
C MET A 26 -0.24 1.88 12.68
N GLY A 27 -1.52 1.59 12.48
CA GLY A 27 -1.95 0.44 11.69
C GLY A 27 -1.53 0.50 10.22
N LEU A 28 -1.58 1.69 9.61
CA LEU A 28 -1.14 1.92 8.23
C LEU A 28 0.37 1.71 8.08
N LEU A 29 1.18 2.25 8.99
CA LEU A 29 2.63 2.08 8.97
C LEU A 29 3.03 0.62 9.15
N LYS A 30 2.35 -0.10 10.07
CA LYS A 30 2.54 -1.55 10.24
C LYS A 30 2.24 -2.30 8.94
N LYS A 31 1.12 -1.98 8.28
CA LYS A 31 0.74 -2.61 7.00
C LYS A 31 1.71 -2.28 5.87
N ALA A 32 2.22 -1.05 5.80
CA ALA A 32 3.23 -0.66 4.81
C ALA A 32 4.54 -1.45 5.00
N LYS A 33 4.99 -1.64 6.25
CA LYS A 33 6.18 -2.45 6.57
C LYS A 33 5.99 -3.93 6.20
N GLU A 34 4.83 -4.50 6.49
CA GLU A 34 4.50 -5.88 6.10
C GLU A 34 4.58 -6.04 4.57
N LEU A 35 4.00 -5.11 3.81
CA LEU A 35 4.04 -5.13 2.34
C LEU A 35 5.46 -4.93 1.78
N SER A 36 6.28 -4.07 2.40
CA SER A 36 7.65 -3.86 1.93
C SER A 36 8.52 -5.11 2.09
N VAL A 37 8.36 -5.85 3.19
CA VAL A 37 9.13 -7.09 3.42
C VAL A 37 8.75 -8.16 2.39
N LEU A 38 7.46 -8.35 2.14
CA LEU A 38 6.96 -9.31 1.14
C LEU A 38 7.48 -9.00 -0.28
N ASN A 39 7.55 -7.72 -0.65
CA ASN A 39 8.09 -7.31 -1.94
C ASN A 39 9.61 -7.47 -2.03
N MET A 40 10.33 -7.28 -0.93
CA MET A 40 11.79 -7.42 -0.87
C MET A 40 12.21 -8.89 -0.95
N GLU A 41 11.52 -9.82 -0.29
CA GLU A 41 11.82 -11.26 -0.38
C GLU A 41 11.70 -11.76 -1.82
N GLY A 42 10.60 -11.44 -2.51
CA GLY A 42 10.41 -11.83 -3.90
C GLY A 42 11.36 -11.09 -4.88
N LEU A 43 11.91 -9.93 -4.51
CA LEU A 43 12.95 -9.26 -5.29
C LEU A 43 14.31 -9.94 -5.09
N ILE A 44 14.68 -10.23 -3.84
CA ILE A 44 15.92 -10.92 -3.47
C ILE A 44 15.99 -12.31 -4.11
N GLU A 45 14.90 -13.07 -4.10
CA GLU A 45 14.83 -14.40 -4.71
C GLU A 45 15.07 -14.34 -6.23
N ARG A 46 14.47 -13.36 -6.91
CA ARG A 46 14.73 -13.11 -8.34
C ARG A 46 16.17 -12.72 -8.65
N TYR A 47 16.83 -11.97 -7.77
CA TYR A 47 18.26 -11.64 -7.97
C TYR A 47 19.17 -12.83 -7.66
N LYS A 48 18.83 -13.67 -6.66
CA LYS A 48 19.59 -14.89 -6.34
C LYS A 48 19.54 -15.93 -7.45
N CYS A 49 18.39 -16.12 -8.09
CA CYS A 49 18.22 -17.10 -9.16
C CYS A 49 18.83 -16.68 -10.52
N ASN A 50 19.25 -15.42 -10.67
CA ASN A 50 19.84 -14.88 -11.91
C ASN A 50 21.38 -14.74 -11.84
N LEU A 51 22.03 -15.16 -10.74
CA LEU A 51 23.48 -15.11 -10.62
C LEU A 51 24.08 -16.46 -11.07
N PRO A 52 24.88 -16.52 -12.16
CA PRO A 52 25.57 -17.74 -12.53
C PRO A 52 26.55 -18.12 -11.41
N GLU A 53 26.45 -19.36 -10.91
CA GLU A 53 27.42 -19.96 -9.99
C GLU A 53 28.77 -20.12 -10.72
N ALA A 54 29.54 -19.04 -10.83
CA ALA A 54 30.90 -19.06 -11.36
C ALA A 54 31.90 -18.84 -10.23
N GLN A 55 32.43 -19.96 -9.75
CA GLN A 55 33.74 -20.18 -9.13
C GLN A 55 34.44 -18.96 -8.50
N VAL A 56 34.42 -18.90 -7.18
CA VAL A 56 35.27 -18.02 -6.37
C VAL A 56 36.65 -18.67 -6.24
N GLU A 57 37.52 -18.42 -7.22
CA GLU A 57 38.98 -18.54 -7.04
C GLU A 57 39.67 -17.26 -7.49
N SER A 58 40.27 -16.57 -6.52
CA SER A 58 41.44 -15.67 -6.65
C SER A 58 41.45 -14.64 -7.79
N THR A 59 40.97 -13.42 -7.51
CA THR A 59 41.67 -12.16 -7.83
C THR A 59 40.90 -10.97 -7.23
N GLU A 60 41.42 -10.41 -6.14
CA GLU A 60 40.87 -9.25 -5.41
C GLU A 60 41.05 -7.89 -6.15
N GLN A 61 41.15 -7.85 -7.47
CA GLN A 61 41.44 -6.61 -8.18
C GLN A 61 40.49 -6.39 -9.37
N ASN A 62 39.73 -5.30 -9.26
CA ASN A 62 38.71 -4.77 -10.18
C ASN A 62 37.27 -5.23 -9.92
N ILE A 63 36.69 -4.71 -8.84
CA ILE A 63 35.26 -4.35 -8.89
C ILE A 63 35.16 -3.26 -9.97
N PRO A 64 34.36 -3.42 -11.05
CA PRO A 64 34.25 -2.39 -12.09
C PRO A 64 33.89 -1.05 -11.45
N MET A 65 34.67 -0.01 -11.74
CA MET A 65 34.54 1.34 -11.16
C MET A 65 33.09 1.86 -11.20
N VAL A 66 32.33 1.50 -12.24
CA VAL A 66 30.90 1.78 -12.40
C VAL A 66 30.05 1.16 -11.28
N ILE A 67 30.27 -0.13 -10.94
CA ILE A 67 29.53 -0.81 -9.87
C ILE A 67 29.87 -0.21 -8.50
N GLN A 68 31.13 0.19 -8.27
CA GLN A 68 31.48 0.90 -7.04
C GLN A 68 30.79 2.26 -6.96
N GLN A 69 30.71 3.00 -8.07
CA GLN A 69 30.01 4.28 -8.13
C GLN A 69 28.51 4.12 -7.90
N ASP A 70 27.89 3.11 -8.52
CA ASP A 70 26.47 2.81 -8.36
C ASP A 70 26.15 2.39 -6.93
N VAL A 71 27.00 1.55 -6.32
CA VAL A 71 26.87 1.17 -4.91
C VAL A 71 27.01 2.37 -3.99
N LEU A 72 27.94 3.30 -4.28
CA LEU A 72 28.07 4.55 -3.52
C LEU A 72 26.87 5.48 -3.71
N PHE A 73 26.33 5.55 -4.92
CA PHE A 73 25.15 6.36 -5.23
C PHE A 73 23.91 5.80 -4.53
N LEU A 74 23.67 4.50 -4.66
CA LEU A 74 22.60 3.80 -3.97
C LEU A 74 22.74 3.89 -2.45
N ARG A 75 23.95 3.82 -1.91
CA ARG A 75 24.18 4.00 -0.47
C ARG A 75 23.80 5.42 -0.02
N ARG A 76 24.18 6.46 -0.77
CA ARG A 76 23.74 7.85 -0.49
C ARG A 76 22.21 7.98 -0.58
N GLU A 77 21.59 7.35 -1.56
CA GLU A 77 20.14 7.39 -1.73
C GLU A 77 19.41 6.66 -0.60
N VAL A 78 19.91 5.51 -0.17
CA VAL A 78 19.45 4.80 1.03
C VAL A 78 19.60 5.68 2.27
N ASP A 79 20.72 6.36 2.46
CA ASP A 79 20.95 7.26 3.59
C ASP A 79 19.97 8.46 3.57
N LEU A 80 19.70 9.02 2.39
CA LEU A 80 18.71 10.08 2.19
C LEU A 80 17.29 9.60 2.50
N LEU A 81 16.91 8.42 2.01
CA LEU A 81 15.61 7.80 2.26
C LEU A 81 15.43 7.44 3.75
N GLN A 82 16.46 6.90 4.40
CA GLN A 82 16.46 6.60 5.83
C GLN A 82 16.37 7.87 6.67
N ASN A 83 17.09 8.94 6.31
CA ASN A 83 16.97 10.23 6.98
C ASN A 83 15.55 10.83 6.79
N SER A 84 15.00 10.77 5.57
CA SER A 84 13.64 11.20 5.27
C SER A 84 12.60 10.44 6.10
N LEU A 85 12.72 9.11 6.19
CA LEU A 85 11.90 8.28 7.09
C LEU A 85 12.03 8.76 8.53
N ARG A 86 13.25 8.97 9.03
CA ARG A 86 13.48 9.43 10.41
C ARG A 86 12.81 10.78 10.70
N TYR A 87 12.80 11.70 9.72
CA TYR A 87 12.05 12.96 9.81
C TYR A 87 10.53 12.72 9.79
N MET A 88 10.02 11.82 8.94
CA MET A 88 8.60 11.44 8.93
C MET A 88 8.14 10.77 10.23
N TYR A 89 9.01 10.03 10.91
CA TYR A 89 8.74 9.40 12.20
C TYR A 89 8.94 10.33 13.40
N GLY A 90 9.48 11.55 13.20
CA GLY A 90 9.71 12.53 14.26
C GLY A 90 10.84 12.15 15.22
N GLU A 91 11.79 11.33 14.77
CA GLU A 91 12.89 10.78 15.58
C GLU A 91 14.13 11.69 15.69
N LYS A 92 14.18 12.81 14.95
CA LYS A 92 15.25 13.82 15.06
C LYS A 92 14.66 15.20 15.32
N ASP A 93 15.37 16.02 16.11
CA ASP A 93 15.06 17.44 16.28
C ASP A 93 14.93 18.12 14.92
N ILE A 94 13.77 18.73 14.68
CA ILE A 94 13.42 19.52 13.47
C ILE A 94 14.44 20.65 13.24
N ASN A 95 15.19 21.02 14.28
CA ASN A 95 16.18 22.10 14.31
C ASN A 95 17.40 21.92 13.40
N HIS A 96 17.59 20.75 12.77
CA HIS A 96 18.71 20.51 11.84
C HIS A 96 18.33 20.52 10.35
N MET A 97 17.05 20.74 10.00
CA MET A 97 16.61 20.78 8.61
C MET A 97 16.69 22.21 8.08
N ASN A 98 17.31 22.40 6.91
CA ASN A 98 17.26 23.70 6.26
C ASN A 98 15.90 23.90 5.55
N LEU A 99 15.53 25.15 5.28
CA LEU A 99 14.21 25.48 4.70
C LEU A 99 13.95 24.78 3.36
N GLY A 100 14.98 24.60 2.52
CA GLY A 100 14.84 23.94 1.22
C GLY A 100 14.60 22.44 1.34
N GLU A 101 15.24 21.79 2.30
CA GLU A 101 14.99 20.38 2.63
C GLU A 101 13.55 20.17 3.14
N LEU A 102 13.06 21.09 3.97
CA LEU A 102 11.70 21.06 4.49
C LEU A 102 10.64 21.23 3.38
N GLN A 103 10.84 22.19 2.48
CA GLN A 103 9.96 22.41 1.33
C GLN A 103 9.95 21.21 0.38
N SER A 104 11.12 20.60 0.15
CA SER A 104 11.23 19.40 -0.68
C SER A 104 10.50 18.20 -0.04
N LEU A 105 10.61 18.05 1.28
CA LEU A 105 9.89 17.02 2.01
C LEU A 105 8.37 17.23 1.94
N GLU A 106 7.90 18.47 2.10
CA GLU A 106 6.48 18.82 1.99
C GLU A 106 5.91 18.49 0.60
N SER A 107 6.60 18.92 -0.46
CA SER A 107 6.22 18.61 -1.85
C SER A 107 6.14 17.11 -2.11
N ASN A 108 7.14 16.35 -1.66
CA ASN A 108 7.15 14.90 -1.80
C ASN A 108 6.00 14.22 -1.04
N LEU A 109 5.71 14.68 0.20
CA LEU A 109 4.59 14.17 0.98
C LEU A 109 3.26 14.42 0.27
N GLU A 110 3.07 15.61 -0.32
CA GLU A 110 1.87 15.93 -1.08
C GLU A 110 1.70 14.99 -2.28
N VAL A 111 2.75 14.77 -3.06
CA VAL A 111 2.75 13.84 -4.20
C VAL A 111 2.41 12.41 -3.73
N TRP A 112 3.05 11.92 -2.67
CA TRP A 112 2.82 10.56 -2.17
C TRP A 112 1.40 10.38 -1.63
N VAL A 113 0.87 11.35 -0.89
CA VAL A 113 -0.51 11.33 -0.39
C VAL A 113 -1.49 11.30 -1.56
N ASN A 114 -1.24 12.10 -2.61
CA ASN A 114 -2.06 12.10 -3.82
C ASN A 114 -2.02 10.77 -4.55
N ASN A 115 -0.84 10.15 -4.70
CA ASN A 115 -0.70 8.84 -5.31
C ASN A 115 -1.44 7.75 -4.52
N ILE A 116 -1.23 7.69 -3.20
CA ILE A 116 -1.92 6.73 -2.32
C ILE A 116 -3.44 6.91 -2.41
N ARG A 117 -3.92 8.16 -2.40
CA ARG A 117 -5.35 8.47 -2.52
C ARG A 117 -5.90 8.02 -3.86
N SER A 118 -5.18 8.29 -4.95
CA SER A 118 -5.56 7.88 -6.31
C SER A 118 -5.68 6.36 -6.42
N THR A 119 -4.65 5.61 -6.01
CA THR A 119 -4.67 4.14 -6.04
C THR A 119 -5.78 3.57 -5.18
N LYS A 120 -6.00 4.12 -3.98
CA LYS A 120 -7.10 3.69 -3.11
C LYS A 120 -8.47 3.92 -3.75
N MET A 121 -8.64 5.05 -4.44
CA MET A 121 -9.87 5.37 -5.14
C MET A 121 -10.11 4.42 -6.31
N GLN A 122 -9.07 4.08 -7.08
CA GLN A 122 -9.16 3.10 -8.16
C GLN A 122 -9.55 1.70 -7.66
N LEU A 123 -8.92 1.23 -6.59
CA LEU A 123 -9.26 -0.08 -5.99
C LEU A 123 -10.71 -0.11 -5.49
N MET A 124 -11.17 0.97 -4.83
CA MET A 124 -12.54 1.06 -4.35
C MET A 124 -13.55 1.10 -5.51
N SER A 125 -13.24 1.84 -6.57
CA SER A 125 -14.09 1.88 -7.77
C SER A 125 -14.24 0.50 -8.39
N ARG A 126 -13.13 -0.23 -8.52
CA ARG A 126 -13.12 -1.60 -9.06
C ARG A 126 -13.95 -2.56 -8.19
N GLU A 127 -13.82 -2.48 -6.86
CA GLU A 127 -14.60 -3.31 -5.95
C GLU A 127 -16.10 -3.01 -6.05
N ILE A 128 -16.48 -1.73 -6.09
CA ILE A 128 -17.89 -1.31 -6.26
C ILE A 128 -18.47 -1.87 -7.55
N GLU A 129 -17.71 -1.79 -8.65
CA GLU A 129 -18.14 -2.31 -9.95
C GLU A 129 -18.34 -3.82 -9.93
N MET A 130 -17.41 -4.57 -9.35
CA MET A 130 -17.54 -6.03 -9.18
C MET A 130 -18.77 -6.40 -8.34
N LEU A 131 -19.02 -5.68 -7.24
CA LEU A 131 -20.18 -5.92 -6.39
C LEU A 131 -21.50 -5.59 -7.09
N LYS A 132 -21.57 -4.49 -7.83
CA LYS A 132 -22.76 -4.14 -8.63
C LYS A 132 -23.06 -5.19 -9.70
N ASN A 133 -22.04 -5.71 -10.38
CA ASN A 133 -22.22 -6.79 -11.34
C ASN A 133 -22.76 -8.05 -10.66
N LYS A 134 -22.17 -8.43 -9.52
CA LYS A 134 -22.63 -9.59 -8.74
C LYS A 134 -24.08 -9.42 -8.25
N GLU A 135 -24.47 -8.24 -7.79
CA GLU A 135 -25.85 -7.92 -7.41
C GLU A 135 -26.80 -8.09 -8.60
N GLY A 136 -26.44 -7.59 -9.79
CA GLY A 136 -27.22 -7.75 -11.00
C GLY A 136 -27.45 -9.22 -11.37
N ILE A 137 -26.40 -10.04 -11.34
CA ILE A 137 -26.48 -11.49 -11.63
C ILE A 137 -27.41 -12.19 -10.63
N LEU A 138 -27.25 -11.91 -9.34
CA LEU A 138 -28.07 -12.53 -8.29
C LEU A 138 -29.54 -12.12 -8.41
N LYS A 139 -29.81 -10.85 -8.75
CA LYS A 139 -31.16 -10.36 -8.96
C LYS A 139 -31.83 -11.06 -10.15
N ALA A 140 -31.15 -11.14 -11.28
CA ALA A 140 -31.66 -11.86 -12.46
C ALA A 140 -31.93 -13.34 -12.16
N ALA A 141 -31.04 -14.01 -11.44
CA ALA A 141 -31.24 -15.41 -11.02
C ALA A 141 -32.45 -15.56 -10.09
N ASN A 142 -32.63 -14.63 -9.14
CA ASN A 142 -33.78 -14.63 -8.24
C ASN A 142 -35.10 -14.41 -9.00
N ASP A 143 -35.13 -13.48 -9.96
CA ASP A 143 -36.32 -13.20 -10.78
C ASP A 143 -36.75 -14.47 -11.56
N ILE A 144 -35.78 -15.18 -12.18
CA ILE A 144 -36.02 -16.45 -12.86
C ILE A 144 -36.56 -17.52 -11.90
N LEU A 145 -36.00 -17.61 -10.69
CA LEU A 145 -36.47 -18.57 -9.69
C LEU A 145 -37.90 -18.27 -9.24
N GLN A 146 -38.23 -16.99 -9.02
CA GLN A 146 -39.59 -16.57 -8.66
C GLN A 146 -40.60 -16.92 -9.74
N GLU A 147 -40.26 -16.69 -11.01
CA GLU A 147 -41.11 -17.09 -12.15
C GLU A 147 -41.33 -18.61 -12.18
N ARG A 148 -40.27 -19.40 -11.98
CA ARG A 148 -40.39 -20.87 -11.91
C ARG A 148 -41.26 -21.35 -10.76
N VAL A 149 -41.14 -20.73 -9.58
CA VAL A 149 -42.01 -21.05 -8.44
C VAL A 149 -43.47 -20.76 -8.77
N LEU A 150 -43.76 -19.60 -9.37
CA LEU A 150 -45.13 -19.24 -9.79
C LEU A 150 -45.70 -20.24 -10.80
N LEU A 151 -44.91 -20.61 -11.82
CA LEU A 151 -45.31 -21.61 -12.81
C LEU A 151 -45.58 -22.97 -12.16
N ALA A 152 -44.73 -23.41 -11.23
CA ALA A 152 -44.91 -24.66 -10.51
C ALA A 152 -46.18 -24.66 -9.66
N ILE A 153 -46.45 -23.58 -8.93
CA ILE A 153 -47.68 -23.42 -8.14
C ILE A 153 -48.92 -23.50 -9.05
N ASN A 154 -48.91 -22.78 -10.17
CA ASN A 154 -50.04 -22.80 -11.12
C ASN A 154 -50.27 -24.18 -11.73
N SER A 155 -49.20 -24.94 -11.99
CA SER A 155 -49.30 -26.31 -12.51
C SER A 155 -49.81 -27.34 -11.50
N CYS A 156 -49.75 -27.06 -10.20
CA CYS A 156 -50.30 -27.94 -9.16
C CYS A 156 -51.77 -27.62 -8.80
N ILE A 157 -52.29 -26.46 -9.23
CA ILE A 157 -53.66 -26.02 -8.93
C ILE A 157 -54.63 -26.39 -10.06
N LEU A 158 -54.13 -26.68 -11.26
CA LEU A 158 -54.86 -27.24 -12.42
C LEU A 158 -54.77 -28.77 -12.43
#